data_AF-A0A2H0Z6M0-F1
#
_entry.id   AF-A0A2H0Z6M0-F1
#
_cell.length_a   1.000
_cell.length_b   1.000
_cell.length_c   1.000
_cell.angle_alpha   90.00
_cell.angle_beta   90.00
_cell.angle_gamma   90.00
#
_symmetry.space_group_name_H-M   'P 1'
#
loop_
_entity.id
_entity.type
_entity.pdbx_description
1 polymer ?
#
loop_
_entity_poly.entity_id
_entity_poly.type
_entity_poly.pdbx_seq_one_letter_code
_entity_poly.pdbx_strand_id
1 'polypeptide(L)'
;MPFSQEFIYFAPVTITIICNETKEVTFLITIRTMQMKKSFLFFATAFLAVSLFFAGCKKEDSTPTTPPDTTPTKKTDQPIPEFGGAVDGVVAAIQFSYNLPGVPAPYNIISMDMGFANFGDGTDAGTVTVNGEAIAKITSGSTIYYNSFASTDPLNPPTSLDLNWNGSTHAWSVAGAGSTPAFTINVTSPSSFTISNPTSSTVASKTSNLTVTWSGANASSADSVMIFLLPLSGTGTTFTTTTTNRTGSYTIPSSQLSAISGDAMLEIVKYRYATTTVSSKTYVGVAEIVNTVSFKIQ
;
A
#
# COMPACT_ATOMS: atom_id res chain seq x y z
N MET A 1 -30.72 -41.82 -5.89
CA MET A 1 -30.28 -40.46 -6.29
C MET A 1 -29.10 -40.08 -5.42
N PRO A 2 -27.86 -39.99 -5.94
CA PRO A 2 -26.75 -39.42 -5.20
C PRO A 2 -26.51 -37.97 -5.65
N PHE A 3 -26.36 -37.07 -4.68
CA PHE A 3 -25.94 -35.68 -4.88
C PHE A 3 -24.49 -35.66 -5.37
N SER A 4 -24.21 -35.06 -6.54
CA SER A 4 -22.84 -34.73 -6.95
C SER A 4 -22.46 -33.37 -6.38
N GLN A 5 -21.44 -33.32 -5.52
CA GLN A 5 -20.75 -32.09 -5.18
C GLN A 5 -19.92 -31.64 -6.40
N GLU A 6 -20.28 -30.51 -6.99
CA GLU A 6 -19.41 -29.81 -7.94
C GLU A 6 -18.31 -29.11 -7.15
N PHE A 7 -17.08 -29.62 -7.27
CA PHE A 7 -15.89 -28.91 -6.83
C PHE A 7 -15.55 -27.83 -7.85
N ILE A 8 -15.67 -26.56 -7.47
CA ILE A 8 -15.11 -25.45 -8.24
C ILE A 8 -13.60 -25.46 -8.01
N TYR A 9 -12.86 -26.02 -8.96
CA TYR A 9 -11.39 -25.98 -8.96
C TYR A 9 -10.92 -24.66 -9.57
N PHE A 10 -10.30 -23.81 -8.75
CA PHE A 10 -9.58 -22.63 -9.25
C PHE A 10 -8.20 -23.06 -9.75
N ALA A 11 -7.93 -22.85 -11.04
CA ALA A 11 -6.56 -22.97 -11.56
C ALA A 11 -5.75 -21.76 -11.08
N PRO A 12 -4.50 -21.94 -10.60
CA PRO A 12 -3.64 -20.82 -10.26
C PRO A 12 -3.27 -20.06 -11.53
N VAL A 13 -3.60 -18.77 -11.58
CA VAL A 13 -3.15 -17.85 -12.64
C VAL A 13 -1.89 -17.17 -12.14
N THR A 14 -0.77 -17.42 -12.80
CA THR A 14 0.48 -16.68 -12.56
C THR A 14 0.56 -15.54 -13.57
N ILE A 15 0.59 -14.30 -13.07
CA ILE A 15 0.78 -13.10 -13.88
C ILE A 15 2.22 -12.66 -13.70
N THR A 16 3.02 -12.73 -14.77
CA THR A 16 4.39 -12.22 -14.78
C THR A 16 4.39 -10.88 -15.49
N ILE A 17 4.82 -9.82 -14.78
CA ILE A 17 4.96 -8.48 -15.34
C ILE A 17 6.42 -8.33 -15.77
N ILE A 18 6.65 -8.13 -17.06
CA ILE A 18 7.98 -7.84 -17.61
C ILE A 18 7.97 -6.38 -18.04
N CYS A 19 8.68 -5.54 -17.29
CA CYS A 19 8.98 -4.18 -17.71
C CYS A 19 10.28 -4.21 -18.51
N ASN A 20 10.23 -3.81 -19.78
CA ASN A 20 11.45 -3.56 -20.55
C ASN A 20 11.68 -2.04 -20.68
N GLU A 21 12.93 -1.66 -20.95
CA GLU A 21 13.43 -0.27 -20.89
C GLU A 21 12.66 0.75 -21.77
N THR A 22 11.78 0.28 -22.66
CA THR A 22 10.95 1.10 -23.55
C THR A 22 9.54 1.42 -23.03
N LYS A 23 9.22 1.14 -21.75
CA LYS A 23 7.91 1.46 -21.12
C LYS A 23 6.68 0.85 -21.81
N GLU A 24 6.83 -0.27 -22.50
CA GLU A 24 5.68 -1.13 -22.85
C GLU A 24 5.50 -2.21 -21.77
N VAL A 25 4.26 -2.37 -21.31
CA VAL A 25 3.87 -3.44 -20.38
C VAL A 25 3.38 -4.61 -21.22
N THR A 26 4.21 -5.64 -21.36
CA THR A 26 3.81 -6.88 -22.03
C THR A 26 3.36 -7.89 -20.99
N PHE A 27 2.11 -8.34 -21.10
CA PHE A 27 1.54 -9.37 -20.22
C PHE A 27 1.80 -10.75 -20.82
N LEU A 28 2.57 -11.59 -20.13
CA LEU A 28 2.70 -13.00 -20.47
C LEU A 28 1.80 -13.82 -19.54
N ILE A 29 0.66 -14.28 -20.07
CA ILE A 29 -0.28 -15.12 -19.32
C ILE A 29 0.07 -16.58 -19.60
N THR A 30 0.59 -17.29 -18.60
CA THR A 30 0.85 -18.73 -18.71
C THR A 30 -0.28 -19.50 -18.04
N ILE A 31 -1.15 -20.13 -18.85
CA ILE A 31 -2.21 -21.00 -18.36
C ILE A 31 -1.66 -22.43 -18.29
N ARG A 32 -1.39 -22.95 -17.09
CA ARG A 32 -1.11 -24.38 -16.94
C ARG A 32 -2.43 -25.15 -17.00
N THR A 33 -2.66 -25.87 -18.08
CA THR A 33 -3.80 -26.78 -18.21
C THR A 33 -3.52 -28.04 -17.38
N MET A 34 -4.18 -28.19 -16.23
CA MET A 34 -4.41 -29.53 -15.68
C MET A 34 -5.47 -30.21 -16.58
N GLN A 35 -5.20 -31.45 -16.96
CA GLN A 35 -5.99 -32.27 -17.89
C GLN A 35 -7.50 -32.13 -17.62
N MET A 36 -8.18 -31.32 -18.44
CA MET A 36 -9.64 -31.22 -18.47
C MET A 36 -10.15 -31.60 -19.86
N LYS A 37 -11.33 -32.24 -19.88
CA LYS A 37 -11.93 -32.88 -21.07
C LYS A 37 -11.96 -31.93 -22.27
N LYS A 38 -11.54 -32.46 -23.42
CA LYS A 38 -11.28 -31.82 -24.72
C LYS A 38 -12.37 -30.87 -25.26
N SER A 39 -13.56 -30.83 -24.68
CA SER A 39 -14.69 -30.02 -25.14
C SER A 39 -14.69 -28.57 -24.66
N PHE A 40 -13.93 -28.19 -23.62
CA PHE A 40 -13.95 -26.81 -23.09
C PHE A 40 -12.84 -25.90 -23.67
N LEU A 41 -11.81 -26.48 -24.30
CA LEU A 41 -10.64 -25.75 -24.82
C LEU A 41 -10.93 -24.93 -26.09
N PHE A 42 -12.03 -25.20 -26.79
CA PHE A 42 -12.34 -24.53 -28.07
C PHE A 42 -13.05 -23.18 -27.92
N PHE A 43 -13.68 -22.89 -26.77
CA PHE A 43 -14.46 -21.65 -26.59
C PHE A 43 -13.61 -20.45 -26.14
N ALA A 44 -12.47 -20.67 -25.46
CA ALA A 44 -11.63 -19.58 -24.94
C ALA A 44 -10.70 -18.96 -26.01
N THR A 45 -10.37 -19.69 -27.07
CA THR A 45 -9.41 -19.25 -28.10
C THR A 45 -10.04 -18.38 -29.19
N ALA A 46 -11.37 -18.42 -29.35
CA ALA A 46 -12.08 -17.68 -30.40
C ALA A 46 -12.41 -16.22 -30.02
N PHE A 47 -12.46 -15.88 -28.72
CA PHE A 47 -12.86 -14.55 -28.27
C PHE A 47 -11.71 -13.53 -28.20
N LEU A 48 -10.45 -13.98 -28.24
CA LEU A 48 -9.25 -13.11 -28.16
C LEU A 48 -8.76 -12.60 -29.53
N ALA A 49 -9.32 -13.10 -30.64
CA ALA A 49 -8.84 -12.79 -31.99
C ALA A 49 -9.53 -11.60 -32.69
N VAL A 50 -10.49 -10.92 -32.04
CA VAL A 50 -11.34 -9.89 -32.70
C VAL A 50 -11.04 -8.44 -32.27
N SER A 51 -10.11 -8.18 -31.35
CA SER A 51 -9.81 -6.80 -30.89
C SER A 51 -8.48 -6.21 -31.38
N LEU A 52 -7.73 -6.90 -32.26
CA LEU A 52 -6.42 -6.44 -32.77
C LEU A 52 -6.46 -5.51 -34.00
N PHE A 53 -7.59 -4.88 -34.29
CA PHE A 53 -7.68 -3.88 -35.36
C PHE A 53 -8.19 -2.58 -34.76
N PHE A 54 -7.31 -1.58 -34.62
CA PHE A 54 -7.51 -0.12 -34.81
C PHE A 54 -6.54 0.70 -33.92
N ALA A 55 -5.34 0.95 -34.45
CA ALA A 55 -4.46 2.15 -34.29
C ALA A 55 -3.05 1.71 -34.72
N GLY A 56 -2.38 2.20 -35.77
CA GLY A 56 -2.44 3.51 -36.39
C GLY A 56 -1.12 4.27 -36.20
N CYS A 57 0.05 3.65 -36.43
CA CYS A 57 1.35 4.33 -36.37
C CYS A 57 1.50 5.29 -37.56
N LYS A 58 1.59 6.60 -37.30
CA LYS A 58 2.27 7.55 -38.19
C LYS A 58 3.59 7.97 -37.53
N LYS A 59 4.66 7.84 -38.31
CA LYS A 59 6.00 8.38 -38.00
C LYS A 59 5.98 9.90 -38.16
N GLU A 60 6.44 10.63 -37.16
CA GLU A 60 7.05 11.95 -37.35
C GLU A 60 8.39 11.98 -36.61
N ASP A 61 9.46 12.19 -37.38
CA ASP A 61 10.81 12.40 -36.90
C ASP A 61 10.89 13.75 -36.15
N SER A 62 11.22 13.70 -34.87
CA SER A 62 11.76 14.85 -34.15
C SER A 62 12.89 14.38 -33.24
N THR A 63 14.06 14.98 -33.44
CA THR A 63 15.30 14.68 -32.73
C THR A 63 15.13 14.94 -31.22
N PRO A 64 15.66 14.08 -30.33
CA PRO A 64 15.51 14.29 -28.89
C PRO A 64 16.39 15.48 -28.46
N THR A 65 15.75 16.57 -28.02
CA THR A 65 16.42 17.57 -27.17
C THR A 65 16.41 17.01 -25.76
N THR A 66 17.62 16.79 -25.22
CA THR A 66 17.83 16.32 -23.84
C THR A 66 17.10 17.26 -22.87
N PRO A 67 16.16 16.77 -22.03
CA PRO A 67 15.58 17.58 -20.97
C PRO A 67 16.67 18.02 -19.99
N PRO A 68 16.54 19.19 -19.34
CA PRO A 68 17.49 19.63 -18.33
C PRO A 68 17.53 18.61 -17.18
N ASP A 69 18.75 18.31 -16.73
CA ASP A 69 19.05 17.45 -15.59
C ASP A 69 18.42 18.03 -14.32
N THR A 70 17.19 17.62 -14.01
CA THR A 70 16.59 17.86 -12.70
C THR A 70 17.04 16.73 -11.79
N THR A 71 17.90 17.07 -10.83
CA THR A 71 18.28 16.23 -9.70
C THR A 71 17.03 15.51 -9.15
N PRO A 72 17.02 14.17 -9.04
CA PRO A 72 15.88 13.45 -8.52
C PRO A 72 15.64 13.88 -7.07
N THR A 73 14.52 14.56 -6.83
CA THR A 73 14.09 14.86 -5.46
C THR A 73 13.49 13.59 -4.88
N LYS A 74 14.16 13.01 -3.87
CA LYS A 74 13.68 11.86 -3.11
C LYS A 74 12.41 12.26 -2.33
N LYS A 75 11.26 11.64 -2.62
CA LYS A 75 10.24 11.32 -1.62
C LYS A 75 9.18 10.39 -2.20
N THR A 76 9.05 9.19 -1.64
CA THR A 76 7.78 8.46 -1.68
C THR A 76 6.82 9.23 -0.78
N ASP A 77 5.91 10.00 -1.37
CA ASP A 77 5.00 10.92 -0.65
C ASP A 77 3.87 10.20 0.11
N GLN A 78 4.20 9.15 0.90
CA GLN A 78 3.35 8.80 2.03
C GLN A 78 3.90 9.54 3.27
N PRO A 79 3.22 10.59 3.74
CA PRO A 79 3.58 11.28 4.98
C PRO A 79 3.74 10.29 6.14
N ILE A 80 4.94 10.30 6.72
CA ILE A 80 5.31 9.49 7.89
C ILE A 80 4.82 10.24 9.14
N PRO A 81 4.25 9.57 10.16
CA PRO A 81 3.94 10.23 11.41
C PRO A 81 5.18 10.93 12.00
N GLU A 82 5.01 12.12 12.57
CA GLU A 82 6.11 12.81 13.23
C GLU A 82 6.36 12.17 14.61
N PHE A 83 7.55 11.62 14.81
CA PHE A 83 7.90 10.89 16.04
C PHE A 83 8.68 11.73 17.06
N GLY A 84 8.99 12.98 16.72
CA GLY A 84 9.81 13.90 17.51
C GLY A 84 11.30 13.51 17.52
N GLY A 85 12.18 14.51 17.36
CA GLY A 85 13.63 14.29 17.36
C GLY A 85 14.18 13.64 16.09
N ALA A 86 15.49 13.33 16.10
CA ALA A 86 16.15 12.65 14.99
C ALA A 86 15.88 11.13 15.06
N VAL A 87 15.48 10.54 13.93
CA VAL A 87 15.23 9.10 13.77
C VAL A 87 16.28 8.52 12.82
N ASP A 88 17.03 7.54 13.29
CA ASP A 88 18.09 6.85 12.55
C ASP A 88 17.57 5.67 11.73
N GLY A 89 16.33 5.26 11.94
CA GLY A 89 15.69 4.25 11.12
C GLY A 89 14.29 3.88 11.58
N VAL A 90 13.54 3.28 10.66
CA VAL A 90 12.14 2.90 10.84
C VAL A 90 11.97 1.44 10.44
N VAL A 91 11.19 0.72 11.25
CA VAL A 91 10.54 -0.53 10.87
C VAL A 91 9.02 -0.33 10.96
N ALA A 92 8.27 -0.81 9.98
CA ALA A 92 6.83 -0.57 9.89
C ALA A 92 6.09 -1.84 9.46
N ALA A 93 5.09 -2.23 10.24
CA ALA A 93 4.06 -3.18 9.84
C ALA A 93 2.85 -2.38 9.37
N ILE A 94 2.32 -2.70 8.20
CA ILE A 94 1.29 -1.91 7.52
C ILE A 94 0.22 -2.86 7.00
N GLN A 95 -1.01 -2.73 7.50
CA GLN A 95 -2.18 -3.33 6.89
C GLN A 95 -2.86 -2.31 5.98
N PHE A 96 -3.15 -2.69 4.76
CA PHE A 96 -3.90 -1.85 3.83
C PHE A 96 -4.87 -2.71 3.03
N SER A 97 -5.88 -2.05 2.47
CA SER A 97 -6.83 -2.70 1.58
C SER A 97 -6.48 -2.43 0.12
N TYR A 98 -6.45 -3.48 -0.69
CA TYR A 98 -6.25 -3.39 -2.14
C TYR A 98 -7.54 -3.74 -2.89
N ASN A 99 -7.90 -2.90 -3.86
CA ASN A 99 -9.04 -3.15 -4.74
C ASN A 99 -8.56 -3.91 -5.99
N LEU A 100 -8.98 -5.16 -6.15
CA LEU A 100 -8.70 -6.02 -7.30
C LEU A 100 -9.52 -5.57 -8.52
N PRO A 101 -8.88 -4.99 -9.56
CA PRO A 101 -9.58 -4.59 -10.76
C PRO A 101 -10.20 -5.80 -11.45
N GLY A 102 -11.46 -5.67 -11.89
CA GLY A 102 -12.18 -6.73 -12.61
C GLY A 102 -12.88 -7.76 -11.71
N VAL A 103 -12.75 -7.67 -10.38
CA VAL A 103 -13.52 -8.50 -9.43
C VAL A 103 -14.79 -7.74 -9.02
N PRO A 104 -15.98 -8.37 -9.00
CA PRO A 104 -17.20 -7.74 -8.50
C PRO A 104 -17.17 -7.50 -6.99
N ALA A 105 -17.72 -6.37 -6.54
CA ALA A 105 -18.00 -6.12 -5.13
C ALA A 105 -18.99 -7.16 -4.56
N PRO A 106 -18.85 -7.58 -3.29
CA PRO A 106 -17.92 -7.07 -2.27
C PRO A 106 -16.54 -7.78 -2.26
N TYR A 107 -16.29 -8.74 -3.16
CA TYR A 107 -15.09 -9.58 -3.16
C TYR A 107 -13.85 -8.90 -3.73
N ASN A 108 -13.99 -7.66 -4.19
CA ASN A 108 -12.93 -6.92 -4.84
C ASN A 108 -11.94 -6.29 -3.85
N ILE A 109 -12.20 -6.35 -2.55
CA ILE A 109 -11.30 -5.78 -1.53
C ILE A 109 -10.62 -6.93 -0.78
N ILE A 110 -9.29 -6.92 -0.80
CA ILE A 110 -8.46 -7.80 0.01
C ILE A 110 -7.62 -6.97 0.98
N SER A 111 -7.48 -7.43 2.22
CA SER A 111 -6.53 -6.86 3.18
C SER A 111 -5.17 -7.52 2.97
N MET A 112 -4.12 -6.71 2.95
CA MET A 112 -2.74 -7.14 2.77
C MET A 112 -1.87 -6.60 3.89
N ASP A 113 -0.89 -7.39 4.32
CA ASP A 113 0.05 -7.01 5.37
C ASP A 113 1.47 -6.87 4.80
N MET A 114 2.06 -5.70 5.02
CA MET A 114 3.40 -5.36 4.58
C MET A 114 4.33 -5.13 5.77
N GLY A 115 5.55 -5.65 5.66
CA GLY A 115 6.67 -5.27 6.50
C GLY A 115 7.62 -4.40 5.69
N PHE A 116 7.93 -3.21 6.19
CA PHE A 116 8.85 -2.27 5.59
C PHE A 116 9.94 -1.88 6.58
N ALA A 117 11.17 -1.67 6.10
CA ALA A 117 12.21 -1.05 6.92
C ALA A 117 13.17 -0.18 6.11
N ASN A 118 13.64 0.90 6.73
CA ASN A 118 14.67 1.76 6.17
C ASN A 118 15.55 2.34 7.30
N PHE A 119 16.87 2.38 7.09
CA PHE A 119 17.83 2.81 8.10
C PHE A 119 18.77 3.88 7.53
N GLY A 120 18.88 5.02 8.21
CA GLY A 120 19.65 6.18 7.77
C GLY A 120 19.29 6.59 6.35
N ASP A 121 20.31 6.80 5.52
CA ASP A 121 20.14 7.12 4.10
C ASP A 121 19.92 5.88 3.20
N GLY A 122 19.43 4.78 3.78
CA GLY A 122 19.27 3.48 3.12
C GLY A 122 20.49 2.60 3.25
N THR A 123 20.92 2.35 4.48
CA THR A 123 22.07 1.51 4.80
C THR A 123 21.66 0.05 5.01
N ASP A 124 22.53 -0.90 4.64
CA ASP A 124 22.35 -2.31 4.99
C ASP A 124 22.36 -2.49 6.52
N ALA A 125 21.33 -3.13 7.06
CA ALA A 125 21.18 -3.42 8.47
C ALA A 125 21.22 -4.93 8.76
N GLY A 126 21.66 -5.74 7.79
CA GLY A 126 21.66 -7.19 7.87
C GLY A 126 20.26 -7.76 7.68
N THR A 127 19.99 -8.90 8.30
CA THR A 127 18.66 -9.54 8.28
C THR A 127 17.67 -8.74 9.13
N VAL A 128 16.49 -8.46 8.55
CA VAL A 128 15.37 -7.82 9.24
C VAL A 128 14.20 -8.80 9.27
N THR A 129 13.59 -8.97 10.43
CA THR A 129 12.45 -9.88 10.62
C THR A 129 11.33 -9.19 11.38
N VAL A 130 10.10 -9.65 11.13
CA VAL A 130 8.91 -9.33 11.92
C VAL A 130 8.22 -10.64 12.31
N ASN A 131 7.98 -10.83 13.60
CA ASN A 131 7.47 -12.08 14.17
C ASN A 131 8.29 -13.33 13.78
N GLY A 132 9.60 -13.16 13.55
CA GLY A 132 10.50 -14.22 13.11
C GLY A 132 10.56 -14.42 11.59
N GLU A 133 9.66 -13.82 10.82
CA GLU A 133 9.65 -13.89 9.36
C GLU A 133 10.57 -12.84 8.76
N ALA A 134 11.49 -13.26 7.89
CA ALA A 134 12.43 -12.35 7.24
C ALA A 134 11.74 -11.54 6.15
N ILE A 135 12.00 -10.23 6.10
CA ILE A 135 11.55 -9.36 5.01
C ILE A 135 12.68 -9.15 4.01
N ALA A 136 12.35 -9.12 2.73
CA ALA A 136 13.33 -9.09 1.67
C ALA A 136 14.08 -7.76 1.64
N LYS A 137 15.39 -7.84 1.41
CA LYS A 137 16.26 -6.67 1.18
C LYS A 137 16.20 -6.26 -0.28
N ILE A 138 16.00 -4.98 -0.53
CA ILE A 138 15.99 -4.37 -1.86
C ILE A 138 17.13 -3.38 -1.95
N THR A 139 17.89 -3.48 -3.04
CA THR A 139 18.93 -2.51 -3.39
C THR A 139 18.46 -1.71 -4.60
N SER A 140 18.36 -0.39 -4.46
CA SER A 140 18.05 0.54 -5.55
C SER A 140 19.16 1.59 -5.63
N GLY A 141 20.05 1.43 -6.60
CA GLY A 141 21.28 2.21 -6.66
C GLY A 141 22.16 1.97 -5.41
N SER A 142 22.52 3.04 -4.71
CA SER A 142 23.25 2.98 -3.44
C SER A 142 22.36 2.86 -2.20
N THR A 143 21.03 2.88 -2.37
CA THR A 143 20.06 2.88 -1.28
C THR A 143 19.54 1.46 -1.04
N ILE A 144 19.53 1.05 0.22
CA ILE A 144 18.97 -0.22 0.69
C ILE A 144 17.72 0.06 1.52
N TYR A 145 16.69 -0.74 1.29
CA TYR A 145 15.48 -0.78 2.11
C TYR A 145 14.93 -2.21 2.12
N TYR A 146 13.94 -2.47 2.95
CA TYR A 146 13.36 -3.79 3.12
C TYR A 146 11.87 -3.75 2.88
N ASN A 147 11.34 -4.77 2.19
CA ASN A 147 9.91 -4.90 1.92
C ASN A 147 9.52 -6.37 1.83
N SER A 148 8.47 -6.80 2.54
CA SER A 148 7.95 -8.17 2.47
C SER A 148 7.37 -8.56 1.10
N PHE A 149 7.00 -7.59 0.27
CA PHE A 149 6.48 -7.83 -1.08
C PHE A 149 7.54 -7.84 -2.17
N ALA A 150 8.81 -7.59 -1.85
CA ALA A 150 9.86 -7.80 -2.82
C ALA A 150 10.21 -9.28 -2.89
N SER A 151 9.65 -9.96 -3.87
CA SER A 151 10.28 -11.16 -4.42
C SER A 151 10.93 -10.79 -5.73
N THR A 152 12.22 -11.08 -5.84
CA THR A 152 12.94 -11.10 -7.13
C THR A 152 12.81 -12.46 -7.82
N ASP A 153 12.14 -13.44 -7.19
CA ASP A 153 11.99 -14.79 -7.69
C ASP A 153 10.56 -15.03 -8.22
N PRO A 154 10.36 -15.09 -9.54
CA PRO A 154 9.03 -15.32 -10.13
C PRO A 154 8.46 -16.72 -9.81
N LEU A 155 9.25 -17.65 -9.26
CA LEU A 155 8.81 -18.97 -8.83
C LEU A 155 8.39 -19.00 -7.35
N ASN A 156 8.78 -18.00 -6.56
CA ASN A 156 8.45 -17.85 -5.16
C ASN A 156 7.85 -16.46 -4.94
N PRO A 157 6.56 -16.26 -5.26
CA PRO A 157 5.92 -14.96 -5.11
C PRO A 157 6.04 -14.50 -3.66
N PRO A 158 6.07 -13.17 -3.42
CA PRO A 158 6.20 -12.65 -2.06
C PRO A 158 5.04 -13.17 -1.23
N THR A 159 5.35 -13.86 -0.14
CA THR A 159 4.36 -14.21 0.86
C THR A 159 3.94 -12.92 1.54
N SER A 160 2.65 -12.57 1.46
CA SER A 160 2.08 -11.61 2.40
C SER A 160 2.48 -12.06 3.80
N LEU A 161 2.87 -11.12 4.65
CA LEU A 161 2.99 -11.43 6.06
C LEU A 161 1.59 -11.84 6.55
N ASP A 162 1.55 -12.69 7.57
CA ASP A 162 0.32 -13.00 8.31
C ASP A 162 0.43 -12.31 9.67
N LEU A 163 -0.12 -11.08 9.76
CA LEU A 163 -0.06 -10.26 10.96
C LEU A 163 -1.44 -10.13 11.60
N ASN A 164 -1.47 -10.18 12.93
CA ASN A 164 -2.71 -10.05 13.69
C ASN A 164 -2.99 -8.58 14.09
N TRP A 165 -4.09 -8.03 13.58
CA TRP A 165 -4.48 -6.61 13.76
C TRP A 165 -5.60 -6.43 14.77
N ASN A 166 -5.37 -6.96 15.96
CA ASN A 166 -6.34 -6.99 17.07
C ASN A 166 -5.74 -6.49 18.40
N GLY A 167 -4.65 -5.71 18.34
CA GLY A 167 -3.86 -5.40 19.54
C GLY A 167 -2.75 -6.40 19.83
N SER A 168 -2.39 -7.25 18.85
CA SER A 168 -1.24 -8.15 18.97
C SER A 168 0.08 -7.37 18.85
N THR A 169 1.14 -7.90 19.45
CA THR A 169 2.49 -7.35 19.29
C THR A 169 3.12 -7.84 18.00
N HIS A 170 3.71 -6.92 17.25
CA HIS A 170 4.60 -7.17 16.13
C HIS A 170 6.04 -7.02 16.61
N ALA A 171 6.74 -8.14 16.69
CA ALA A 171 8.10 -8.23 17.22
C ALA A 171 9.11 -8.10 16.09
N TRP A 172 9.78 -6.97 16.02
CA TRP A 172 10.83 -6.71 15.03
C TRP A 172 12.20 -7.06 15.58
N SER A 173 13.03 -7.68 14.75
CA SER A 173 14.44 -7.92 15.03
C SER A 173 15.30 -7.54 13.83
N VAL A 174 16.30 -6.71 14.08
CA VAL A 174 17.32 -6.25 13.12
C VAL A 174 18.65 -6.81 13.57
N ALA A 175 19.29 -7.63 12.72
CA ALA A 175 20.54 -8.31 13.03
C ALA A 175 21.73 -7.35 13.16
N GLY A 176 21.63 -6.16 12.55
CA GLY A 176 22.69 -5.17 12.49
C GLY A 176 23.73 -5.47 11.40
N ALA A 177 24.22 -4.42 10.75
CA ALA A 177 25.34 -4.47 9.81
C ALA A 177 25.93 -3.07 9.63
N GLY A 178 27.24 -3.00 9.38
CA GLY A 178 27.93 -1.73 9.13
C GLY A 178 27.71 -0.71 10.25
N SER A 179 27.06 0.41 9.94
CA SER A 179 26.76 1.49 10.88
C SER A 179 25.44 1.30 11.63
N THR A 180 24.63 0.30 11.30
CA THR A 180 23.36 0.00 11.97
C THR A 180 23.59 -1.08 13.04
N PRO A 181 23.52 -0.75 14.35
CA PRO A 181 23.55 -1.76 15.41
C PRO A 181 22.39 -2.76 15.31
N ALA A 182 22.60 -3.94 15.92
CA ALA A 182 21.52 -4.89 16.14
C ALA A 182 20.54 -4.36 17.17
N PHE A 183 19.24 -4.55 16.96
CA PHE A 183 18.21 -4.18 17.93
C PHE A 183 16.92 -4.97 17.75
N THR A 184 16.08 -4.92 18.78
CA THR A 184 14.70 -5.41 18.72
C THR A 184 13.74 -4.29 19.08
N ILE A 185 12.55 -4.32 18.51
CA ILE A 185 11.47 -3.40 18.85
C ILE A 185 10.12 -4.09 18.75
N ASN A 186 9.32 -3.95 19.81
CA ASN A 186 7.99 -4.54 19.89
C ASN A 186 6.95 -3.44 19.74
N VAL A 187 6.07 -3.56 18.75
CA VAL A 187 5.01 -2.58 18.50
C VAL A 187 3.67 -3.28 18.55
N THR A 188 2.81 -2.86 19.47
CA THR A 188 1.44 -3.38 19.51
C THR A 188 0.65 -2.80 18.34
N SER A 189 -0.09 -3.63 17.60
CA SER A 189 -0.95 -3.18 16.52
C SER A 189 -2.16 -2.41 17.02
N PRO A 190 -2.68 -1.45 16.25
CA PRO A 190 -4.05 -1.00 16.43
C PRO A 190 -5.01 -2.15 16.07
N SER A 191 -6.25 -2.06 16.54
CA SER A 191 -7.33 -2.94 16.08
C SER A 191 -7.98 -2.38 14.83
N SER A 192 -8.48 -3.28 13.98
CA SER A 192 -9.24 -2.96 12.76
C SER A 192 -10.30 -1.87 13.00
N PHE A 193 -10.49 -1.06 11.96
CA PHE A 193 -11.47 0.00 11.95
C PHE A 193 -12.05 0.13 10.54
N THR A 194 -13.10 0.94 10.42
CA THR A 194 -13.78 1.24 9.16
C THR A 194 -14.07 2.72 9.11
N ILE A 195 -13.99 3.32 7.92
CA ILE A 195 -14.44 4.69 7.68
C ILE A 195 -15.95 4.63 7.44
N SER A 196 -16.72 5.38 8.24
CA SER A 196 -18.18 5.44 8.13
C SER A 196 -18.69 6.70 7.44
N ASN A 197 -17.88 7.76 7.39
CA ASN A 197 -18.16 8.96 6.61
C ASN A 197 -16.84 9.64 6.20
N PRO A 198 -16.69 10.12 4.96
CA PRO A 198 -17.60 9.96 3.82
C PRO A 198 -17.69 8.50 3.36
N THR A 199 -18.74 8.19 2.62
CA THR A 199 -18.89 6.96 1.83
C THR A 199 -18.54 7.22 0.37
N SER A 200 -18.41 6.17 -0.45
CA SER A 200 -18.10 6.33 -1.88
C SER A 200 -19.15 7.07 -2.71
N SER A 201 -20.39 7.14 -2.22
CA SER A 201 -21.47 7.91 -2.83
C SER A 201 -21.55 9.36 -2.32
N THR A 202 -20.67 9.76 -1.39
CA THR A 202 -20.69 11.10 -0.82
C THR A 202 -20.30 12.16 -1.85
N VAL A 203 -21.06 13.24 -1.88
CA VAL A 203 -20.74 14.46 -2.63
C VAL A 203 -20.64 15.61 -1.62
N ALA A 204 -19.42 15.93 -1.21
CA ALA A 204 -19.15 16.97 -0.23
C ALA A 204 -19.07 18.35 -0.89
N SER A 205 -19.50 19.38 -0.18
CA SER A 205 -19.40 20.76 -0.66
C SER A 205 -18.06 21.39 -0.28
N LYS A 206 -17.46 22.14 -1.21
CA LYS A 206 -16.24 22.94 -0.95
C LYS A 206 -16.44 24.07 0.06
N THR A 207 -17.68 24.50 0.28
CA THR A 207 -18.00 25.66 1.15
C THR A 207 -18.46 25.25 2.55
N SER A 208 -18.65 23.94 2.79
CA SER A 208 -19.11 23.41 4.07
C SER A 208 -18.01 22.57 4.72
N ASN A 209 -18.00 22.48 6.04
CA ASN A 209 -17.06 21.58 6.73
C ASN A 209 -17.36 20.11 6.37
N LEU A 210 -16.33 19.28 6.27
CA LEU A 210 -16.46 17.84 6.08
C LEU A 210 -16.16 17.15 7.40
N THR A 211 -17.16 16.49 7.99
CA THR A 211 -16.93 15.63 9.15
C THR A 211 -16.55 14.24 8.65
N VAL A 212 -15.37 13.77 8.98
CA VAL A 212 -14.94 12.39 8.72
C VAL A 212 -15.14 11.56 9.97
N THR A 213 -15.58 10.31 9.84
CA THR A 213 -15.85 9.42 10.97
C THR A 213 -15.34 8.01 10.73
N TRP A 214 -14.89 7.36 11.80
CA TRP A 214 -14.37 6.00 11.76
C TRP A 214 -14.74 5.20 13.02
N SER A 215 -14.83 3.88 12.88
CA SER A 215 -15.13 2.94 13.96
C SER A 215 -13.89 2.61 14.82
N GLY A 216 -14.08 1.82 15.89
CA GLY A 216 -12.97 1.40 16.75
C GLY A 216 -12.33 2.55 17.54
N ALA A 217 -13.07 3.64 17.69
CA ALA A 217 -12.75 4.78 18.52
C ALA A 217 -13.10 4.49 19.97
N ASN A 218 -12.07 4.26 20.79
CA ASN A 218 -12.22 4.14 22.23
C ASN A 218 -11.32 5.19 22.89
N ALA A 219 -11.90 6.00 23.77
CA ALA A 219 -11.18 7.02 24.54
C ALA A 219 -9.99 6.45 25.34
N SER A 220 -10.04 5.15 25.69
CA SER A 220 -8.97 4.45 26.40
C SER A 220 -7.89 3.84 25.50
N SER A 221 -7.99 3.95 24.16
CA SER A 221 -6.99 3.39 23.25
C SER A 221 -5.71 4.24 23.22
N ALA A 222 -4.56 3.61 23.02
CA ALA A 222 -3.27 4.28 22.82
C ALA A 222 -2.99 4.64 21.35
N ASP A 223 -3.98 4.49 20.46
CA ASP A 223 -3.83 4.73 19.02
C ASP A 223 -3.72 6.22 18.71
N SER A 224 -2.89 6.54 17.73
CA SER A 224 -2.86 7.82 17.03
C SER A 224 -3.56 7.69 15.67
N VAL A 225 -4.11 8.80 15.17
CA VAL A 225 -4.78 8.83 13.87
C VAL A 225 -4.22 9.94 13.01
N MET A 226 -3.90 9.62 11.76
CA MET A 226 -3.51 10.55 10.72
C MET A 226 -4.58 10.56 9.64
N ILE A 227 -4.91 11.75 9.13
CA ILE A 227 -6.01 11.94 8.17
C ILE A 227 -5.46 12.68 6.97
N PHE A 228 -5.67 12.11 5.79
CA PHE A 228 -5.31 12.70 4.52
C PHE A 228 -6.51 12.89 3.63
N LEU A 229 -6.58 14.04 2.98
CA LEU A 229 -7.50 14.25 1.88
C LEU A 229 -6.71 14.61 0.64
N LEU A 230 -6.68 13.68 -0.32
CA LEU A 230 -5.93 13.78 -1.56
C LEU A 230 -6.88 14.08 -2.73
N PRO A 231 -6.64 15.14 -3.53
CA PRO A 231 -7.29 15.28 -4.82
C PRO A 231 -6.80 14.16 -5.76
N LEU A 232 -7.71 13.36 -6.32
CA LEU A 232 -7.40 12.34 -7.34
C LEU A 232 -7.55 12.90 -8.76
N SER A 233 -8.46 13.86 -8.94
CA SER A 233 -8.68 14.60 -10.17
C SER A 233 -8.98 16.06 -9.85
N GLY A 234 -8.87 16.95 -10.83
CA GLY A 234 -9.11 18.39 -10.65
C GLY A 234 -7.92 19.16 -10.06
N THR A 235 -8.20 20.20 -9.26
CA THR A 235 -7.19 21.06 -8.60
C THR A 235 -7.20 20.86 -7.09
N GLY A 236 -6.07 21.09 -6.43
CA GLY A 236 -5.99 21.17 -4.96
C GLY A 236 -4.62 20.82 -4.42
N THR A 237 -4.48 20.95 -3.10
CA THR A 237 -3.32 20.46 -2.34
C THR A 237 -3.78 19.40 -1.35
N THR A 238 -2.92 18.43 -1.08
CA THR A 238 -3.21 17.41 -0.07
C THR A 238 -3.37 18.05 1.29
N PHE A 239 -4.50 17.80 1.95
CA PHE A 239 -4.67 18.12 3.36
C PHE A 239 -4.11 16.96 4.20
N THR A 240 -3.36 17.29 5.24
CA THR A 240 -2.85 16.35 6.23
C THR A 240 -3.06 16.89 7.63
N THR A 241 -3.46 16.03 8.55
CA THR A 241 -3.47 16.35 9.98
C THR A 241 -3.24 15.08 10.79
N THR A 242 -2.56 15.25 11.93
CA THR A 242 -2.50 14.25 12.97
C THR A 242 -3.44 14.66 14.09
N THR A 243 -4.12 13.67 14.67
CA THR A 243 -4.98 13.89 15.81
C THR A 243 -4.75 12.81 16.85
N THR A 244 -4.56 13.25 18.08
CA THR A 244 -4.69 12.38 19.25
C THR A 244 -6.15 12.23 19.67
N ASN A 245 -7.08 12.92 18.98
CA ASN A 245 -8.51 12.86 19.27
C ASN A 245 -9.06 11.49 18.87
N ARG A 246 -9.37 10.70 19.90
CA ARG A 246 -9.74 9.28 19.83
C ARG A 246 -11.23 9.07 19.59
N THR A 247 -11.97 10.13 19.25
CA THR A 247 -13.44 10.18 19.27
C THR A 247 -14.10 9.54 18.05
N GLY A 248 -13.32 9.00 17.11
CA GLY A 248 -13.88 8.40 15.89
C GLY A 248 -14.40 9.43 14.91
N SER A 249 -13.98 10.69 15.05
CA SER A 249 -14.37 11.76 14.16
C SER A 249 -13.36 12.90 14.11
N TYR A 250 -13.27 13.56 12.96
CA TYR A 250 -12.56 14.82 12.79
C TYR A 250 -13.33 15.71 11.81
N THR A 251 -13.29 17.03 12.01
CA THR A 251 -13.93 17.97 11.08
C THR A 251 -12.87 18.70 10.29
N ILE A 252 -12.79 18.42 8.99
CA ILE A 252 -11.98 19.16 8.04
C ILE A 252 -12.71 20.48 7.76
N PRO A 253 -12.10 21.64 8.09
CA PRO A 253 -12.76 22.93 7.90
C PRO A 253 -12.88 23.27 6.40
N SER A 254 -13.94 23.96 6.02
CA SER A 254 -14.21 24.34 4.62
C SER A 254 -13.07 25.13 3.97
N SER A 255 -12.28 25.87 4.75
CA SER A 255 -11.09 26.58 4.26
C SER A 255 -10.01 25.67 3.68
N GLN A 256 -9.98 24.39 4.07
CA GLN A 256 -9.08 23.37 3.51
C GLN A 256 -9.70 22.67 2.30
N LEU A 257 -11.04 22.61 2.23
CA LEU A 257 -11.77 21.99 1.12
C LEU A 257 -11.92 22.91 -0.08
N SER A 258 -11.89 24.23 0.13
CA SER A 258 -12.10 25.22 -0.94
C SER A 258 -11.08 25.11 -2.09
N ALA A 259 -9.92 24.53 -1.81
CA ALA A 259 -8.88 24.29 -2.82
C ALA A 259 -9.09 22.99 -3.62
N ILE A 260 -9.93 22.05 -3.16
CA ILE A 260 -10.06 20.70 -3.72
C ILE A 260 -11.35 20.59 -4.54
N SER A 261 -11.28 19.96 -5.72
CA SER A 261 -12.45 19.74 -6.58
C SER A 261 -12.38 18.45 -7.38
N GLY A 262 -13.51 17.79 -7.59
CA GLY A 262 -13.56 16.55 -8.38
C GLY A 262 -13.51 15.31 -7.49
N ASP A 263 -12.88 14.25 -7.98
CA ASP A 263 -12.71 13.02 -7.20
C ASP A 263 -11.60 13.24 -6.17
N ALA A 264 -11.87 12.86 -4.93
CA ALA A 264 -10.93 12.92 -3.82
C ALA A 264 -10.88 11.58 -3.09
N MET A 265 -9.75 11.30 -2.47
CA MET A 265 -9.54 10.15 -1.59
C MET A 265 -9.31 10.64 -0.18
N LEU A 266 -10.13 10.18 0.76
CA LEU A 266 -9.81 10.24 2.18
C LEU A 266 -9.02 8.99 2.53
N GLU A 267 -7.84 9.17 3.11
CA GLU A 267 -7.06 8.11 3.75
C GLU A 267 -7.03 8.38 5.25
N ILE A 268 -7.39 7.38 6.04
CA ILE A 268 -7.22 7.40 7.50
C ILE A 268 -6.20 6.34 7.85
N VAL A 269 -5.17 6.75 8.58
CA VAL A 269 -4.11 5.88 9.10
C VAL A 269 -4.27 5.82 10.60
N LYS A 270 -4.62 4.65 11.13
CA LYS A 270 -4.64 4.39 12.56
C LYS A 270 -3.36 3.67 12.92
N TYR A 271 -2.58 4.20 13.86
CA TYR A 271 -1.25 3.67 14.14
C TYR A 271 -0.87 3.69 15.61
N ARG A 272 0.07 2.83 15.95
CA ARG A 272 0.85 2.84 17.19
C ARG A 272 2.32 2.83 16.84
N TYR A 273 3.14 3.35 17.73
CA TYR A 273 4.58 3.30 17.57
C TYR A 273 5.28 3.02 18.90
N ALA A 274 6.49 2.49 18.79
CA ALA A 274 7.44 2.39 19.88
C ALA A 274 8.78 2.98 19.42
N THR A 275 9.65 3.28 20.37
CA THR A 275 11.01 3.76 20.09
C THR A 275 12.01 2.93 20.87
N THR A 276 13.18 2.70 20.28
CA THR A 276 14.32 2.09 20.97
C THR A 276 15.59 2.88 20.64
N THR A 277 16.50 2.99 21.60
CA THR A 277 17.78 3.67 21.41
C THR A 277 18.92 2.69 21.64
N VAL A 278 19.76 2.50 20.62
CA VAL A 278 20.91 1.59 20.68
C VAL A 278 22.12 2.31 20.08
N SER A 279 23.26 2.28 20.77
CA SER A 279 24.49 2.96 20.33
C SER A 279 24.27 4.44 19.98
N SER A 280 23.48 5.15 20.80
CA SER A 280 23.10 6.56 20.61
C SER A 280 22.28 6.86 19.35
N LYS A 281 21.79 5.83 18.65
CA LYS A 281 20.85 5.94 17.52
C LYS A 281 19.44 5.60 17.94
N THR A 282 18.46 6.33 17.43
CA THR A 282 17.04 6.15 17.75
C THR A 282 16.31 5.50 16.60
N TYR A 283 15.64 4.39 16.88
CA TYR A 283 14.85 3.63 15.93
C TYR A 283 13.38 3.67 16.31
N VAL A 284 12.51 3.77 15.31
CA VAL A 284 11.06 3.78 15.49
C VAL A 284 10.47 2.52 14.88
N GLY A 285 9.60 1.88 15.64
CA GLY A 285 8.75 0.79 15.16
C GLY A 285 7.33 1.30 15.02
N VAL A 286 6.68 1.06 13.89
CA VAL A 286 5.31 1.49 13.60
C VAL A 286 4.45 0.26 13.28
N ALA A 287 3.22 0.27 13.77
CA ALA A 287 2.18 -0.65 13.32
C ALA A 287 0.96 0.19 12.92
N GLU A 288 0.55 0.12 11.66
CA GLU A 288 -0.52 0.96 11.11
C GLU A 288 -1.52 0.21 10.24
N ILE A 289 -2.78 0.62 10.33
CA ILE A 289 -3.85 0.18 9.44
C ILE A 289 -4.26 1.39 8.60
N VAL A 290 -4.24 1.22 7.29
CA VAL A 290 -4.59 2.21 6.29
C VAL A 290 -5.91 1.82 5.65
N ASN A 291 -6.91 2.69 5.80
CA ASN A 291 -8.18 2.57 5.09
C ASN A 291 -8.41 3.81 4.25
N THR A 292 -8.98 3.60 3.06
CA THR A 292 -9.27 4.67 2.12
C THR A 292 -10.73 4.65 1.70
N VAL A 293 -11.25 5.83 1.34
CA VAL A 293 -12.54 5.99 0.68
C VAL A 293 -12.44 7.10 -0.36
N SER A 294 -12.85 6.80 -1.60
CA SER A 294 -12.92 7.79 -2.68
C SER A 294 -14.33 8.35 -2.81
N PHE A 295 -14.47 9.67 -2.92
CA PHE A 295 -15.75 10.39 -2.98
C PHE A 295 -15.60 11.69 -3.79
N LYS A 296 -16.67 12.47 -3.98
CA LYS A 296 -16.62 13.71 -4.77
C LYS A 296 -16.65 14.97 -3.90
N ILE A 297 -15.94 16.01 -4.33
CA ILE A 297 -15.96 17.36 -3.76
C ILE A 297 -16.36 18.39 -4.83
N GLN A 298 -17.39 19.20 -4.57
CA GLN A 298 -17.90 20.21 -5.51
C GLN A 298 -18.19 21.58 -4.88
#